data_AF-A0A2N5KBV0-F1
#
_entry.id   AF-A0A2N5KBV0-F1
#
_cell.length_a   1.000
_cell.length_b   1.000
_cell.length_c   1.000
_cell.angle_alpha   90.00
_cell.angle_beta   90.00
_cell.angle_gamma   90.00
#
_symmetry.space_group_name_H-M   'P 1'
#
loop_
_entity.id
_entity.type
_entity.pdbx_description
1 polymer ?
#
loop_
_entity_poly.entity_id
_entity_poly.type
_entity_poly.pdbx_seq_one_letter_code
_entity_poly.pdbx_strand_id
1 'polypeptide(L)'
;MGSLFSKRRLFWPPLRVARSEQALLLFSWLCSAILLPAPRVAACSWDDIACSVQSFGYPMYLGVASSIWTLDRMLLMLTYQLEHLRAWLINIVFTSVYQTLADTIRPGLAPFATIAVLIGILAFLAMPLFGKLEVVNIRRALVWVVIGPMLLAISGGWLGQIESFRTNMGGVLFNAAAGAAPGELFGAQARDMPTQPTLLYAAPSNACGSTIQRAFPQVDGGAPVPQMDDLAATMLYADAIDIHCPQSRVSQPGRGMLPLKFFETPQPNYAVDGDISEFDEARRTEAIYNIQQGINRLLLGIIPCVLAVCFALIQLVFSFALVAIWVSLPIGLLFVFFNDTAGGVTGMFRRVVGVLQASWSASLLMGIVFAALIAAAQTGSATSYAGLSIGGILMSLYVMKSAVETLITSMKTISASLGAASGLSGGGTFTKAAVGGLVGGAA
;
A
#
# COMPACT_ATOMS: atom_id res chain seq x y z
N MET A 1 11.36 40.47 54.32
CA MET A 1 11.99 39.82 53.15
C MET A 1 11.58 38.37 53.15
N GLY A 2 10.48 38.04 52.46
CA GLY A 2 9.75 36.80 52.63
C GLY A 2 9.28 36.22 51.30
N SER A 3 9.40 34.89 51.25
CA SER A 3 8.69 33.89 50.44
C SER A 3 8.61 34.07 48.92
N LEU A 4 9.22 33.12 48.20
CA LEU A 4 8.69 32.56 46.94
C LEU A 4 9.49 31.28 46.57
N PHE A 5 9.14 30.15 47.19
CA PHE A 5 9.42 28.82 46.63
C PHE A 5 8.08 28.10 46.43
N SER A 6 7.57 28.17 45.21
CA SER A 6 6.33 27.53 44.77
C SER A 6 6.62 26.05 44.44
N LYS A 7 6.22 25.15 45.34
CA LYS A 7 6.12 23.71 45.09
C LYS A 7 4.91 23.43 44.19
N ARG A 8 5.10 23.26 42.88
CA ARG A 8 4.11 22.58 42.01
C ARG A 8 4.36 21.07 42.08
N ARG A 9 3.51 20.34 42.79
CA ARG A 9 3.43 18.88 42.69
C ARG A 9 2.62 18.55 41.42
N LEU A 10 3.26 17.93 40.42
CA LEU A 10 2.55 17.25 39.34
C LEU A 10 1.86 16.02 39.93
N PHE A 11 0.54 16.06 39.99
CA PHE A 11 -0.32 14.94 40.36
C PHE A 11 -0.63 14.17 39.08
N TRP A 12 0.06 13.05 38.84
CA TRP A 12 -0.34 12.10 37.80
C TRP A 12 -1.53 11.28 38.33
N PRO A 13 -2.67 11.21 37.63
CA PRO A 13 -3.74 10.30 38.02
C PRO A 13 -3.28 8.85 37.78
N PRO A 14 -3.70 7.89 38.62
CA PRO A 14 -3.43 6.48 38.39
C PRO A 14 -4.16 6.04 37.11
N LEU A 15 -3.40 5.55 36.13
CA LEU A 15 -3.89 4.85 34.95
C LEU A 15 -4.75 3.67 35.41
N ARG A 16 -6.08 3.81 35.30
CA ARG A 16 -6.99 2.66 35.38
C ARG A 16 -6.81 1.85 34.10
N VAL A 17 -5.92 0.88 34.14
CA VAL A 17 -5.82 -0.17 33.12
C VAL A 17 -7.18 -0.84 33.02
N ALA A 18 -7.82 -0.70 31.86
CA ALA A 18 -9.16 -1.23 31.62
C ALA A 18 -9.12 -2.76 31.68
N ARG A 19 -10.12 -3.38 32.35
CA ARG A 19 -10.30 -4.85 32.44
C ARG A 19 -10.26 -5.57 31.09
N SER A 20 -10.42 -4.87 29.97
CA SER A 20 -10.35 -5.40 28.61
C SER A 20 -8.94 -5.85 28.19
N GLU A 21 -7.88 -5.20 28.68
CA GLU A 21 -6.50 -5.59 28.33
C GLU A 21 -6.08 -6.87 29.04
N GLN A 22 -6.52 -7.05 30.29
CA GLN A 22 -6.30 -8.31 31.03
C GLN A 22 -7.09 -9.47 30.44
N ALA A 23 -8.29 -9.21 29.91
CA ALA A 23 -9.08 -10.22 29.22
C ALA A 23 -8.44 -10.64 27.89
N LEU A 24 -7.87 -9.71 27.13
CA LEU A 24 -7.17 -10.01 25.87
C LEU A 24 -5.85 -10.78 26.09
N LEU A 25 -5.10 -10.44 27.15
CA LEU A 25 -3.89 -11.19 27.52
C LEU A 25 -4.20 -12.59 28.05
N LEU A 26 -5.27 -12.74 28.86
CA LEU A 26 -5.73 -14.05 29.31
C LEU A 26 -6.29 -14.90 28.18
N PHE A 27 -7.00 -14.31 27.22
CA PHE A 27 -7.52 -15.02 26.05
C PHE A 27 -6.40 -15.44 25.09
N SER A 28 -5.39 -14.57 24.89
CA SER A 28 -4.15 -14.91 24.18
C SER A 28 -3.40 -16.07 24.83
N TRP A 29 -3.27 -16.05 26.16
CA TRP A 29 -2.60 -17.11 26.92
C TRP A 29 -3.40 -18.43 26.91
N LEU A 30 -4.73 -18.37 27.02
CA LEU A 30 -5.62 -19.55 26.93
C LEU A 30 -5.66 -20.15 25.52
N CYS A 31 -5.68 -19.34 24.46
CA CYS A 31 -5.57 -19.83 23.09
C CYS A 31 -4.21 -20.48 22.83
N SER A 32 -3.13 -19.93 23.41
CA SER A 32 -1.80 -20.52 23.33
C SER A 32 -1.73 -21.89 24.03
N ALA A 33 -2.40 -22.05 25.17
CA ALA A 33 -2.40 -23.31 25.91
C ALA A 33 -3.24 -24.43 25.25
N ILE A 34 -4.29 -24.08 24.50
CA ILE A 34 -5.22 -25.06 23.88
C ILE A 34 -4.71 -25.53 22.49
N LEU A 35 -3.84 -24.76 21.83
CA LEU A 35 -3.30 -25.09 20.51
C LEU A 35 -1.95 -25.85 20.54
N LEU A 36 -1.35 -26.06 21.72
CA LEU A 36 -0.07 -26.75 21.83
C LEU A 36 -0.27 -28.27 21.74
N PRO A 37 0.39 -28.97 20.81
CA PRO A 37 0.34 -30.43 20.74
C PRO A 37 0.91 -31.06 22.01
N ALA A 38 0.28 -32.13 22.50
CA ALA A 38 0.76 -32.88 23.65
C ALA A 38 2.22 -33.34 23.43
N PRO A 39 3.14 -33.09 24.38
CA PRO A 39 4.54 -33.44 24.20
C PRO A 39 4.69 -34.96 24.11
N ARG A 40 5.28 -35.44 23.02
CA ARG A 40 5.71 -36.84 22.88
C ARG A 40 7.07 -36.97 23.57
N VAL A 41 7.06 -37.17 24.89
CA VAL A 41 8.29 -37.37 25.68
C VAL A 41 8.79 -38.82 25.58
N ALA A 42 8.29 -39.60 24.61
CA ALA A 42 8.40 -41.06 24.62
C ALA A 42 9.82 -41.58 24.33
N ALA A 43 10.74 -40.74 23.85
CA ALA A 43 12.11 -41.16 23.49
C ALA A 43 13.20 -40.74 24.51
N CYS A 44 12.89 -39.90 25.49
CA CYS A 44 13.87 -39.49 26.51
C CYS A 44 13.99 -40.54 27.62
N SER A 45 15.21 -40.86 28.04
CA SER A 45 15.42 -41.70 29.24
C SER A 45 15.05 -40.92 30.50
N TRP A 46 14.66 -41.63 31.57
CA TRP A 46 14.28 -41.02 32.85
C TRP A 46 15.44 -40.27 33.52
N ASP A 47 16.68 -40.59 33.15
CA ASP A 47 17.89 -39.98 33.70
C ASP A 47 18.31 -38.71 32.93
N ASP A 48 17.75 -38.47 31.73
CA ASP A 48 18.08 -37.31 30.89
C ASP A 48 16.99 -36.23 30.98
N ILE A 49 17.05 -35.47 32.09
CA ILE A 49 16.18 -34.31 32.32
C ILE A 49 16.37 -33.26 31.22
N ALA A 50 17.58 -33.13 30.66
CA ALA A 50 17.88 -32.17 29.60
C ALA A 50 17.11 -32.51 28.31
N CYS A 51 17.06 -33.79 27.91
CA CYS A 51 16.24 -34.26 26.79
C CYS A 51 14.77 -33.89 26.96
N SER A 52 14.22 -34.13 28.15
CA SER A 52 12.80 -33.84 28.43
C SER A 52 12.49 -32.34 28.34
N VAL A 53 13.35 -31.49 28.89
CA VAL A 53 13.21 -30.03 28.84
C VAL A 53 13.38 -29.50 27.42
N GLN A 54 14.35 -30.02 26.66
CA GLN A 54 14.61 -29.63 25.27
C GLN A 54 13.47 -30.05 24.34
N SER A 55 13.01 -31.31 24.47
CA SER A 55 11.87 -31.86 23.72
C SER A 55 10.58 -31.07 23.97
N PHE A 56 10.37 -30.58 25.20
CA PHE A 56 9.25 -29.68 25.51
C PHE A 56 9.47 -28.25 25.00
N GLY A 57 10.69 -27.74 25.06
CA GLY A 57 11.03 -26.37 24.67
C GLY A 57 10.87 -26.12 23.17
N TYR A 58 11.22 -27.09 22.32
CA TYR A 58 11.19 -26.89 20.87
C TYR A 58 9.78 -26.61 20.29
N PRO A 59 8.72 -27.38 20.62
CA PRO A 59 7.35 -27.04 20.23
C PRO A 59 6.90 -25.65 20.70
N MET A 60 7.36 -25.19 21.86
CA MET A 60 7.08 -23.84 22.34
C MET A 60 7.72 -22.79 21.43
N TYR A 61 9.00 -22.94 21.07
CA TYR A 61 9.66 -22.05 20.11
C TYR A 61 9.00 -22.10 18.73
N LEU A 62 8.62 -23.29 18.26
CA LEU A 62 7.90 -23.45 17.00
C LEU A 62 6.54 -22.73 17.02
N GLY A 63 5.81 -22.79 18.13
CA GLY A 63 4.55 -22.06 18.34
C GLY A 63 4.73 -20.54 18.34
N VAL A 64 5.79 -20.04 18.98
CA VAL A 64 6.17 -18.61 18.92
C VAL A 64 6.52 -18.19 17.51
N ALA A 65 7.36 -18.96 16.80
CA ALA A 65 7.73 -18.70 15.42
C ALA A 65 6.50 -18.66 14.51
N SER A 66 5.59 -19.64 14.62
CA SER A 66 4.34 -19.67 13.86
C SER A 66 3.44 -18.46 14.14
N SER A 67 3.40 -17.99 15.38
CA SER A 67 2.61 -16.82 15.77
C SER A 67 3.16 -15.54 15.12
N ILE A 68 4.48 -15.36 15.13
CA ILE A 68 5.15 -14.22 14.49
C ILE A 68 4.99 -14.29 12.97
N TRP A 69 5.22 -15.45 12.37
CA TRP A 69 5.00 -15.68 10.94
C TRP A 69 3.55 -15.35 10.53
N THR A 70 2.56 -15.66 11.37
CA THR A 70 1.17 -15.30 11.09
C THR A 70 0.98 -13.78 10.98
N LEU A 71 1.68 -13.00 11.80
CA LEU A 71 1.66 -11.53 11.71
C LEU A 71 2.31 -11.03 10.42
N ASP A 72 3.50 -11.53 10.08
CA ASP A 72 4.20 -11.20 8.83
C ASP A 72 3.34 -11.52 7.61
N ARG A 73 2.77 -12.72 7.60
CA ARG A 73 1.85 -13.19 6.57
C ARG A 73 0.62 -12.29 6.45
N MET A 74 0.08 -11.81 7.57
CA MET A 74 -1.07 -10.90 7.57
C MET A 74 -0.72 -9.56 6.89
N LEU A 75 0.48 -9.03 7.12
CA LEU A 75 0.98 -7.80 6.50
C LEU A 75 1.26 -7.98 5.00
N LEU A 76 1.88 -9.10 4.60
CA LEU A 76 2.10 -9.43 3.19
C LEU A 76 0.76 -9.61 2.46
N MET A 77 -0.20 -10.30 3.09
CA MET A 77 -1.55 -10.46 2.54
C MET A 77 -2.26 -9.11 2.44
N LEU A 78 -2.13 -8.23 3.44
CA LEU A 78 -2.68 -6.88 3.37
C LEU A 78 -2.12 -6.10 2.18
N THR A 79 -0.81 -6.20 1.93
CA THR A 79 -0.17 -5.56 0.76
C THR A 79 -0.81 -6.04 -0.55
N TYR A 80 -0.97 -7.35 -0.71
CA TYR A 80 -1.64 -7.94 -1.88
C TYR A 80 -3.09 -7.47 -2.03
N GLN A 81 -3.85 -7.43 -0.92
CA GLN A 81 -5.25 -6.98 -0.91
C GLN A 81 -5.37 -5.49 -1.27
N LEU A 82 -4.46 -4.64 -0.80
CA LEU A 82 -4.45 -3.22 -1.15
C LEU A 82 -4.19 -2.99 -2.65
N GLU A 83 -3.29 -3.77 -3.25
CA GLU A 83 -3.03 -3.73 -4.70
C GLU A 83 -4.28 -4.16 -5.50
N HIS A 84 -4.94 -5.25 -5.10
CA HIS A 84 -6.16 -5.73 -5.74
C HIS A 84 -7.35 -4.80 -5.51
N LEU A 85 -7.49 -4.22 -4.32
CA LEU A 85 -8.50 -3.22 -4.01
C LEU A 85 -8.33 -2.01 -4.94
N ARG A 86 -7.09 -1.53 -5.11
CA ARG A 86 -6.76 -0.45 -6.04
C ARG A 86 -7.16 -0.81 -7.47
N ALA A 87 -6.82 -2.00 -7.95
CA ALA A 87 -7.16 -2.44 -9.30
C ALA A 87 -8.66 -2.57 -9.52
N TRP A 88 -9.38 -3.19 -8.57
CA TRP A 88 -10.83 -3.31 -8.60
C TRP A 88 -11.52 -1.95 -8.61
N LEU A 89 -11.05 -1.04 -7.74
CA LEU A 89 -11.57 0.31 -7.64
C LEU A 89 -11.42 1.08 -8.97
N ILE A 90 -10.23 1.03 -9.58
CA ILE A 90 -9.94 1.71 -10.85
C ILE A 90 -10.68 1.10 -12.03
N ASN A 91 -10.56 -0.21 -12.21
CA ASN A 91 -11.04 -0.88 -13.42
C ASN A 91 -12.54 -1.13 -13.40
N ILE A 92 -13.13 -1.40 -12.23
CA ILE A 92 -14.53 -1.80 -12.11
C ILE A 92 -15.37 -0.64 -11.56
N VAL A 93 -15.11 -0.21 -10.32
CA VAL A 93 -15.98 0.76 -9.64
C VAL A 93 -16.00 2.09 -10.39
N PHE A 94 -14.83 2.64 -10.68
CA PHE A 94 -14.74 3.97 -11.26
C PHE A 94 -15.11 4.02 -12.72
N THR A 95 -14.72 3.03 -13.52
CA THR A 95 -15.19 2.93 -14.91
C THR A 95 -16.72 2.88 -14.94
N SER A 96 -17.35 2.10 -14.06
CA SER A 96 -18.82 2.00 -13.98
C SER A 96 -19.48 3.32 -13.56
N VAL A 97 -19.01 3.95 -12.49
CA VAL A 97 -19.52 5.25 -12.02
C VAL A 97 -19.32 6.34 -13.09
N TYR A 98 -18.16 6.35 -13.73
CA TYR A 98 -17.84 7.31 -14.79
C TYR A 98 -18.78 7.14 -15.98
N GLN A 99 -18.99 5.92 -16.48
CA GLN A 99 -19.89 5.65 -17.60
C GLN A 99 -21.33 6.04 -17.26
N THR A 100 -21.81 5.69 -16.06
CA THR A 100 -23.14 6.09 -15.59
C THR A 100 -23.31 7.61 -15.60
N LEU A 101 -22.31 8.34 -15.09
CA LEU A 101 -22.31 9.80 -15.05
C LEU A 101 -22.24 10.39 -16.48
N ALA A 102 -21.37 9.85 -17.33
CA ALA A 102 -21.21 10.28 -18.71
C ALA A 102 -22.48 10.06 -19.53
N ASP A 103 -23.12 8.89 -19.41
CA ASP A 103 -24.37 8.55 -20.12
C ASP A 103 -25.54 9.42 -19.68
N THR A 104 -25.59 9.78 -18.39
CA THR A 104 -26.59 10.71 -17.86
C THR A 104 -26.38 12.13 -18.41
N ILE A 105 -25.12 12.56 -18.55
CA ILE A 105 -24.77 13.93 -18.96
C ILE A 105 -24.81 14.11 -20.49
N ARG A 106 -24.44 13.07 -21.24
CA ARG A 106 -24.30 13.10 -22.70
C ARG A 106 -25.53 13.65 -23.45
N PRO A 107 -26.79 13.23 -23.15
CA PRO A 107 -27.95 13.81 -23.83
C PRO A 107 -28.20 15.28 -23.46
N GLY A 108 -27.73 15.72 -22.28
CA GLY A 108 -27.84 17.10 -21.82
C GLY A 108 -26.85 18.07 -22.46
N LEU A 109 -25.70 17.58 -22.96
CA LEU A 109 -24.66 18.46 -23.53
C LEU A 109 -25.15 19.28 -24.73
N ALA A 110 -25.90 18.67 -25.64
CA ALA A 110 -26.45 19.37 -26.80
C ALA A 110 -27.42 20.50 -26.42
N PRO A 111 -28.48 20.29 -25.61
CA PRO A 111 -29.38 21.37 -25.23
C PRO A 111 -28.68 22.46 -24.39
N PHE A 112 -27.76 22.11 -23.48
CA PHE A 112 -26.99 23.13 -22.74
C PHE A 112 -26.15 24.01 -23.66
N ALA A 113 -25.52 23.41 -24.66
CA ALA A 113 -24.78 24.17 -25.64
C ALA A 113 -25.67 25.05 -26.53
N THR A 114 -26.83 24.55 -26.97
CA THR A 114 -27.80 25.36 -27.72
C THR A 114 -28.24 26.58 -26.90
N ILE A 115 -28.55 26.39 -25.62
CA ILE A 115 -28.89 27.49 -24.70
C ILE A 115 -27.73 28.47 -24.58
N ALA A 116 -26.50 27.98 -24.40
CA ALA A 116 -25.32 28.85 -24.31
C ALA A 116 -25.09 29.67 -25.59
N VAL A 117 -25.28 29.07 -26.77
CA VAL A 117 -25.20 29.79 -28.05
C VAL A 117 -26.32 30.81 -28.19
N LEU A 118 -27.56 30.48 -27.81
CA LEU A 118 -28.69 31.42 -27.81
C LEU A 118 -28.44 32.62 -26.89
N ILE A 119 -27.98 32.37 -25.66
CA ILE A 119 -27.59 33.44 -24.72
C ILE A 119 -26.47 34.29 -25.30
N GLY A 120 -25.47 33.67 -25.93
CA GLY A 120 -24.38 34.38 -26.60
C GLY A 120 -24.86 35.27 -27.74
N ILE A 121 -25.80 34.79 -28.58
CA ILE A 121 -26.39 35.58 -29.67
C ILE A 121 -27.22 36.74 -29.12
N LEU A 122 -28.03 36.50 -28.08
CA LEU A 122 -28.82 37.54 -27.42
C LEU A 122 -27.92 38.61 -26.78
N ALA A 123 -26.85 38.20 -26.11
CA ALA A 123 -25.86 39.12 -25.54
C ALA A 123 -25.16 39.94 -26.64
N PHE A 124 -24.84 39.32 -27.77
CA PHE A 124 -24.26 40.02 -28.94
C PHE A 124 -25.25 41.03 -29.55
N LEU A 125 -26.53 40.69 -29.68
CA LEU A 125 -27.58 41.60 -30.12
C LEU A 125 -27.85 42.75 -29.14
N ALA A 126 -27.64 42.53 -27.84
CA ALA A 126 -27.81 43.52 -26.78
C ALA A 126 -26.56 44.42 -26.59
N MET A 127 -25.41 44.06 -27.18
CA MET A 127 -24.17 44.84 -27.12
C MET A 127 -24.32 46.33 -27.53
N PRO A 128 -25.13 46.70 -28.55
CA PRO A 128 -25.32 48.10 -28.91
C PRO A 128 -26.05 48.92 -27.83
N LEU A 129 -26.85 48.27 -26.98
CA LEU A 129 -27.68 48.91 -25.97
C LEU A 129 -26.95 49.06 -24.62
N PHE A 130 -26.10 48.10 -24.27
CA PHE A 130 -25.50 48.02 -22.92
C PHE A 130 -23.96 48.05 -22.92
N GLY A 131 -23.32 48.15 -24.09
CA GLY A 131 -21.86 48.09 -24.21
C GLY A 131 -21.32 46.65 -24.17
N LYS A 132 -20.02 46.49 -23.83
CA LYS A 132 -19.33 45.18 -23.84
C LYS A 132 -19.84 44.25 -22.74
N LEU A 133 -20.89 43.50 -23.04
CA LEU A 133 -21.35 42.35 -22.23
C LEU A 133 -20.68 41.08 -22.74
N GLU A 134 -19.46 40.80 -22.27
CA GLU A 134 -18.79 39.50 -22.49
C GLU A 134 -19.31 38.48 -21.48
N VAL A 135 -20.56 38.02 -21.65
CA VAL A 135 -21.16 36.99 -20.76
C VAL A 135 -20.92 35.58 -21.30
N VAL A 136 -20.86 35.42 -22.63
CA VAL A 136 -20.62 34.13 -23.28
C VAL A 136 -19.78 34.31 -24.55
N ASN A 137 -18.66 33.61 -24.62
CA ASN A 137 -17.84 33.57 -25.83
C ASN A 137 -18.33 32.46 -26.79
N ILE A 138 -19.07 32.84 -27.83
CA ILE A 138 -19.71 31.92 -28.81
C ILE A 138 -18.69 30.97 -29.44
N ARG A 139 -17.49 31.47 -29.81
CA ARG A 139 -16.43 30.65 -30.41
C ARG A 139 -16.05 29.49 -29.49
N ARG A 140 -15.98 29.77 -28.19
CA ARG A 140 -15.66 28.75 -27.20
C ARG A 140 -16.80 27.77 -26.97
N ALA A 141 -18.04 28.25 -26.92
CA ALA A 141 -19.20 27.37 -26.83
C ALA A 141 -19.21 26.34 -27.98
N LEU A 142 -18.97 26.78 -29.22
CA LEU A 142 -18.86 25.90 -30.39
C LEU A 142 -17.71 24.88 -30.28
N VAL A 143 -16.54 25.29 -29.79
CA VAL A 143 -15.42 24.36 -29.59
C VAL A 143 -15.78 23.28 -28.56
N TRP A 144 -16.40 23.64 -27.44
CA TRP A 144 -16.77 22.69 -26.39
C TRP A 144 -17.98 21.81 -26.74
N VAL A 145 -18.82 22.21 -27.70
CA VAL A 145 -19.87 21.34 -28.29
C VAL A 145 -19.26 20.10 -28.93
N VAL A 146 -18.11 20.26 -29.61
CA VAL A 146 -17.43 19.16 -30.29
C VAL A 146 -16.50 18.43 -29.33
N ILE A 147 -15.68 19.17 -28.58
CA ILE A 147 -14.65 18.61 -27.70
C ILE A 147 -15.28 17.92 -26.47
N GLY A 148 -16.36 18.46 -25.90
CA GLY A 148 -16.98 17.92 -24.68
C GLY A 148 -17.45 16.45 -24.82
N PRO A 149 -18.32 16.13 -25.80
CA PRO A 149 -18.73 14.75 -26.07
C PRO A 149 -17.56 13.83 -26.42
N MET A 150 -16.57 14.32 -27.17
CA MET A 150 -15.38 13.55 -27.52
C MET A 150 -14.56 13.21 -26.27
N LEU A 151 -14.33 14.18 -25.38
CA LEU A 151 -13.65 13.96 -24.11
C LEU A 151 -14.42 12.97 -23.23
N LEU A 152 -15.74 13.09 -23.10
CA LEU A 152 -16.55 12.13 -22.34
C LEU A 152 -16.46 10.70 -22.88
N ALA A 153 -16.48 10.54 -24.20
CA ALA A 153 -16.41 9.22 -24.83
C ALA A 153 -15.06 8.52 -24.59
N ILE A 154 -13.96 9.29 -24.58
CA ILE A 154 -12.60 8.73 -24.55
C ILE A 154 -12.06 8.57 -23.11
N SER A 155 -12.42 9.50 -22.23
CA SER A 155 -11.91 9.62 -20.85
C SER A 155 -12.14 8.40 -19.95
N GLY A 156 -13.22 7.64 -20.16
CA GLY A 156 -13.49 6.42 -19.40
C GLY A 156 -12.40 5.36 -19.56
N GLY A 157 -11.91 5.14 -20.79
CA GLY A 157 -10.80 4.23 -21.07
C GLY A 157 -9.43 4.80 -20.68
N TRP A 158 -9.29 6.13 -20.73
CA TRP A 158 -8.02 6.79 -20.39
C TRP A 158 -7.65 6.68 -18.92
N LEU A 159 -8.61 6.54 -18.00
CA LEU A 159 -8.28 6.42 -16.57
C LEU A 159 -7.39 5.22 -16.29
N GLY A 160 -7.75 4.03 -16.80
CA GLY A 160 -6.94 2.82 -16.67
C GLY A 160 -5.59 2.95 -17.36
N GLN A 161 -5.54 3.61 -18.53
CA GLN A 161 -4.29 3.85 -19.25
C GLN A 161 -3.37 4.83 -18.54
N ILE A 162 -3.90 5.92 -17.99
CA ILE A 162 -3.14 6.91 -17.22
C ILE A 162 -2.61 6.26 -15.96
N GLU A 163 -3.40 5.41 -15.30
CA GLU A 163 -2.93 4.70 -14.12
C GLU A 163 -1.83 3.70 -14.46
N SER A 164 -2.01 2.91 -15.52
CA SER A 164 -0.97 2.01 -16.03
C SER A 164 0.30 2.80 -16.40
N PHE A 165 0.15 3.94 -17.08
CA PHE A 165 1.27 4.82 -17.40
C PHE A 165 1.95 5.36 -16.13
N ARG A 166 1.18 5.76 -15.12
CA ARG A 166 1.68 6.24 -13.83
C ARG A 166 2.50 5.17 -13.13
N THR A 167 1.99 3.93 -13.07
CA THR A 167 2.72 2.80 -12.47
C THR A 167 3.93 2.37 -13.26
N ASN A 168 3.83 2.36 -14.59
CA ASN A 168 4.90 1.91 -15.46
C ASN A 168 6.05 2.92 -15.42
N MET A 169 5.76 4.21 -15.57
CA MET A 169 6.76 5.27 -15.43
C MET A 169 7.34 5.30 -14.02
N GLY A 170 6.48 5.14 -13.00
CA GLY A 170 6.93 4.97 -11.62
C GLY A 170 7.87 3.77 -11.45
N GLY A 171 7.56 2.64 -12.09
CA GLY A 171 8.40 1.43 -12.13
C GLY A 171 9.72 1.65 -12.86
N VAL A 172 9.73 2.34 -13.99
CA VAL A 172 10.96 2.67 -14.72
C VAL A 172 11.87 3.56 -13.86
N LEU A 173 11.33 4.62 -13.26
CA LEU A 173 12.09 5.50 -12.37
C LEU A 173 12.58 4.76 -11.13
N PHE A 174 11.74 3.87 -10.60
CA PHE A 174 12.08 3.00 -9.49
C PHE A 174 13.26 2.08 -9.86
N ASN A 175 13.22 1.45 -11.02
CA ASN A 175 14.27 0.55 -11.51
C ASN A 175 15.56 1.28 -11.85
N ALA A 176 15.47 2.46 -12.45
CA ALA A 176 16.63 3.30 -12.75
C ALA A 176 17.35 3.69 -11.46
N ALA A 177 16.60 4.05 -10.41
CA ALA A 177 17.17 4.32 -9.09
C ALA A 177 17.70 3.03 -8.43
N ALA A 178 16.98 1.91 -8.55
CA ALA A 178 17.37 0.60 -8.04
C ALA A 178 18.69 0.09 -8.62
N GLY A 179 18.90 0.28 -9.93
CA GLY A 179 20.09 -0.14 -10.65
C GLY A 179 21.36 0.63 -10.28
N ALA A 180 21.24 1.77 -9.59
CA ALA A 180 22.37 2.55 -9.09
C ALA A 180 22.91 2.05 -7.73
N ALA A 181 22.50 0.86 -7.28
CA ALA A 181 22.85 0.29 -5.99
C ALA A 181 24.38 0.21 -5.76
N PRO A 182 24.92 0.78 -4.66
CA PRO A 182 26.32 0.65 -4.33
C PRO A 182 26.59 -0.70 -3.64
N GLY A 183 27.27 -1.61 -4.33
CA GLY A 183 27.47 -3.00 -3.89
C GLY A 183 28.30 -3.20 -2.61
N GLU A 184 29.09 -2.20 -2.18
CA GLU A 184 30.01 -2.32 -1.04
C GLU A 184 29.71 -1.36 0.13
N LEU A 185 28.67 -0.52 0.05
CA LEU A 185 28.47 0.56 1.03
C LEU A 185 28.05 0.07 2.44
N PHE A 186 27.47 -1.14 2.54
CA PHE A 186 26.72 -1.57 3.73
C PHE A 186 27.42 -2.60 4.63
N GLY A 187 28.73 -2.79 4.46
CA GLY A 187 29.56 -3.54 5.40
C GLY A 187 29.93 -4.97 4.94
N ALA A 188 30.27 -5.82 5.90
CA ALA A 188 30.80 -7.16 5.64
C ALA A 188 29.73 -8.14 5.14
N GLN A 189 30.15 -9.09 4.30
CA GLN A 189 29.32 -10.17 3.80
C GLN A 189 28.92 -11.13 4.93
N ALA A 190 27.62 -11.41 5.05
CA ALA A 190 27.00 -12.38 5.93
C ALA A 190 26.26 -13.45 5.10
N ARG A 191 25.82 -14.53 5.74
CA ARG A 191 25.13 -15.67 5.09
C ARG A 191 23.74 -15.90 5.65
N ASP A 192 23.15 -14.88 6.26
CA ASP A 192 21.91 -15.02 7.01
C ASP A 192 20.71 -14.96 6.06
N MET A 193 20.78 -14.18 4.98
CA MET A 193 19.68 -13.96 4.03
C MET A 193 20.08 -14.33 2.59
N PRO A 194 19.12 -14.73 1.71
CA PRO A 194 19.38 -14.88 0.29
C PRO A 194 19.90 -13.57 -0.30
N THR A 195 21.00 -13.65 -1.06
CA THR A 195 21.64 -12.48 -1.68
C THR A 195 20.88 -11.95 -2.89
N GLN A 196 19.90 -12.70 -3.40
CA GLN A 196 19.08 -12.34 -4.54
C GLN A 196 17.59 -12.36 -4.18
N PRO A 197 16.84 -11.29 -4.52
CA PRO A 197 15.39 -11.25 -4.40
C PRO A 197 14.71 -12.37 -5.17
N THR A 198 13.80 -13.09 -4.52
CA THR A 198 12.89 -14.02 -5.18
C THR A 198 11.56 -13.35 -5.45
N LEU A 199 11.12 -13.40 -6.70
CA LEU A 199 9.82 -12.88 -7.13
C LEU A 199 8.69 -13.78 -6.62
N LEU A 200 7.70 -13.23 -5.89
CA LEU A 200 6.54 -13.99 -5.41
C LEU A 200 5.62 -14.40 -6.55
N TYR A 201 5.45 -13.50 -7.52
CA TYR A 201 4.44 -13.62 -8.58
C TYR A 201 5.08 -13.58 -9.97
N ALA A 202 6.24 -14.23 -10.14
CA ALA A 202 6.95 -14.29 -11.43
C ALA A 202 6.09 -14.86 -12.58
N ALA A 203 5.21 -15.81 -12.25
CA ALA A 203 4.24 -16.39 -13.16
C ALA A 203 2.90 -16.60 -12.44
N PRO A 204 1.77 -16.59 -13.18
CA PRO A 204 0.48 -16.90 -12.60
C PRO A 204 0.51 -18.31 -11.99
N SER A 205 0.31 -18.41 -10.69
CA SER A 205 0.31 -19.70 -9.98
C SER A 205 -1.12 -20.14 -9.70
N ASN A 206 -1.44 -21.40 -10.03
CA ASN A 206 -2.71 -22.04 -9.70
C ASN A 206 -2.60 -22.96 -8.46
N ALA A 207 -1.51 -22.85 -7.69
CA ALA A 207 -1.24 -23.71 -6.54
C ALA A 207 -2.34 -23.65 -5.45
N CYS A 208 -3.19 -22.62 -5.50
CA CYS A 208 -4.27 -22.36 -4.57
C CYS A 208 -5.66 -22.75 -5.06
N GLY A 209 -5.76 -23.40 -6.23
CA GLY A 209 -7.04 -23.63 -6.91
C GLY A 209 -7.63 -22.37 -7.58
N SER A 210 -7.03 -21.21 -7.36
CA SER A 210 -7.27 -19.95 -8.08
C SER A 210 -5.94 -19.39 -8.60
N THR A 211 -6.01 -18.63 -9.69
CA THR A 211 -4.84 -17.96 -10.26
C THR A 211 -4.45 -16.78 -9.40
N ILE A 212 -3.25 -16.82 -8.83
CA ILE A 212 -2.66 -15.72 -8.07
C ILE A 212 -1.66 -15.00 -8.96
N GLN A 213 -1.88 -13.69 -9.14
CA GLN A 213 -1.04 -12.80 -9.94
C GLN A 213 -1.09 -11.38 -9.40
N ARG A 214 -0.09 -10.56 -9.72
CA ARG A 214 -0.14 -9.11 -9.45
C ARG A 214 -1.18 -8.45 -10.34
N ALA A 215 -1.83 -7.42 -9.81
CA ALA A 215 -2.77 -6.63 -10.59
C ALA A 215 -2.05 -5.59 -11.47
N PHE A 216 -0.89 -5.09 -11.00
CA PHE A 216 -0.03 -4.17 -11.73
C PHE A 216 1.41 -4.71 -11.78
N PRO A 217 1.69 -5.71 -12.64
CA PRO A 217 3.03 -6.24 -12.78
C PRO A 217 3.98 -5.16 -13.30
N GLN A 218 5.11 -4.97 -12.62
CA GLN A 218 6.20 -4.13 -13.11
C GLN A 218 7.11 -4.97 -13.99
N VAL A 219 7.36 -4.50 -15.21
CA VAL A 219 8.21 -5.17 -16.19
C VAL A 219 9.30 -4.23 -16.68
N ASP A 220 10.52 -4.76 -16.80
CA ASP A 220 11.66 -4.09 -17.42
C ASP A 220 12.24 -5.01 -18.50
N GLY A 221 12.35 -4.50 -19.73
CA GLY A 221 12.75 -5.33 -20.89
C GLY A 221 11.86 -6.56 -21.14
N GLY A 222 10.63 -6.58 -20.61
CA GLY A 222 9.72 -7.73 -20.67
C GLY A 222 9.89 -8.76 -19.54
N ALA A 223 10.82 -8.55 -18.62
CA ALA A 223 11.02 -9.38 -17.44
C ALA A 223 10.34 -8.76 -16.19
N PRO A 224 9.70 -9.57 -15.32
CA PRO A 224 9.14 -9.09 -14.07
C PRO A 224 10.22 -8.60 -13.12
N VAL A 225 9.95 -7.48 -12.46
CA VAL A 225 10.89 -6.82 -11.54
C VAL A 225 10.42 -7.00 -10.09
N PRO A 226 11.34 -7.23 -9.13
CA PRO A 226 10.96 -7.36 -7.72
C PRO A 226 10.34 -6.07 -7.18
N GLN A 227 9.32 -6.22 -6.34
CA GLN A 227 8.67 -5.16 -5.58
C GLN A 227 8.99 -5.26 -4.08
N MET A 228 8.53 -4.29 -3.29
CA MET A 228 8.85 -4.22 -1.85
C MET A 228 8.39 -5.45 -1.05
N ASP A 229 7.23 -6.01 -1.39
CA ASP A 229 6.73 -7.26 -0.81
C ASP A 229 7.52 -8.49 -1.26
N ASP A 230 8.07 -8.48 -2.49
CA ASP A 230 8.98 -9.55 -2.95
C ASP A 230 10.25 -9.59 -2.07
N LEU A 231 10.81 -8.42 -1.73
CA LEU A 231 11.98 -8.35 -0.86
C LEU A 231 11.65 -8.77 0.58
N ALA A 232 10.51 -8.31 1.12
CA ALA A 232 10.06 -8.68 2.46
C ALA A 232 9.85 -10.20 2.58
N ALA A 233 9.19 -10.81 1.59
CA ALA A 233 8.98 -12.24 1.57
C ALA A 233 10.27 -13.04 1.29
N THR A 234 11.20 -12.51 0.49
CA THR A 234 12.55 -13.09 0.34
C THR A 234 13.28 -13.11 1.67
N MET A 235 13.22 -12.02 2.45
CA MET A 235 13.75 -12.00 3.80
C MET A 235 13.06 -13.04 4.68
N LEU A 236 11.77 -13.30 4.51
CA LEU A 236 11.05 -14.30 5.28
C LEU A 236 11.15 -15.72 4.71
N TYR A 237 11.98 -15.98 3.69
CA TYR A 237 12.04 -17.27 2.99
C TYR A 237 10.67 -17.79 2.54
N ALA A 238 9.73 -16.88 2.28
CA ALA A 238 8.35 -17.19 1.96
C ALA A 238 8.11 -17.08 0.46
N ASP A 239 7.22 -17.93 -0.04
CA ASP A 239 6.68 -17.79 -1.39
C ASP A 239 5.17 -17.48 -1.37
N ALA A 240 4.60 -17.29 -2.58
CA ALA A 240 3.18 -17.00 -2.71
C ALA A 240 2.28 -18.11 -2.14
N ILE A 241 2.72 -19.37 -2.14
CA ILE A 241 1.94 -20.49 -1.59
C ILE A 241 1.91 -20.42 -0.07
N ASP A 242 3.05 -20.09 0.56
CA ASP A 242 3.15 -19.92 2.01
C ASP A 242 2.24 -18.79 2.52
N ILE A 243 2.08 -17.73 1.71
CA ILE A 243 1.27 -16.56 2.06
C ILE A 243 -0.22 -16.84 1.80
N HIS A 244 -0.59 -17.34 0.63
CA HIS A 244 -2.00 -17.45 0.25
C HIS A 244 -2.63 -18.77 0.69
N CYS A 245 -1.88 -19.87 0.65
CA CYS A 245 -2.40 -21.23 0.82
C CYS A 245 -1.53 -22.13 1.69
N PRO A 246 -1.33 -21.80 2.97
CA PRO A 246 -0.56 -22.63 3.89
C PRO A 246 -1.15 -24.04 4.01
N GLN A 247 -2.47 -24.18 3.83
CA GLN A 247 -3.18 -25.45 3.90
C GLN A 247 -2.80 -26.40 2.78
N SER A 248 -2.39 -25.89 1.61
CA SER A 248 -1.95 -26.74 0.50
C SER A 248 -0.68 -27.55 0.83
N ARG A 249 0.09 -27.11 1.85
CA ARG A 249 1.29 -27.79 2.35
C ARG A 249 1.04 -28.68 3.59
N VAL A 250 -0.20 -28.73 4.10
CA VAL A 250 -0.58 -29.49 5.30
C VAL A 250 -0.58 -31.01 5.08
N SER A 251 -0.44 -31.47 3.84
CA SER A 251 -0.19 -32.89 3.53
C SER A 251 1.10 -33.44 4.15
N GLN A 252 1.96 -32.58 4.72
CA GLN A 252 3.13 -32.96 5.50
C GLN A 252 2.99 -32.44 6.95
N PRO A 253 3.06 -33.31 7.98
CA PRO A 253 2.88 -32.90 9.38
C PRO A 253 3.95 -31.88 9.80
N GLY A 254 3.54 -30.74 10.35
CA GLY A 254 4.43 -29.65 10.78
C GLY A 254 4.67 -28.53 9.74
N ARG A 255 4.48 -28.81 8.45
CA ARG A 255 4.88 -27.90 7.34
C ARG A 255 3.83 -26.87 6.89
N GLY A 256 2.73 -26.73 7.63
CA GLY A 256 1.71 -25.70 7.39
C GLY A 256 1.84 -24.45 8.27
N MET A 257 2.76 -24.46 9.25
CA MET A 257 2.84 -23.43 10.30
C MET A 257 3.91 -22.36 10.03
N LEU A 258 4.91 -22.67 9.21
CA LEU A 258 6.03 -21.81 8.82
C LEU A 258 6.27 -21.94 7.31
N PRO A 259 6.97 -20.98 6.67
CA PRO A 259 7.36 -21.11 5.26
C PRO A 259 8.14 -22.39 5.00
N LEU A 260 7.90 -23.07 3.86
CA LEU A 260 8.52 -24.38 3.61
C LEU A 260 10.05 -24.32 3.66
N LYS A 261 10.63 -23.23 3.13
CA LYS A 261 12.08 -23.03 3.09
C LYS A 261 12.72 -22.98 4.48
N PHE A 262 11.97 -22.73 5.57
CA PHE A 262 12.52 -22.82 6.93
C PHE A 262 13.02 -24.22 7.27
N PHE A 263 12.47 -25.25 6.62
CA PHE A 263 12.81 -26.66 6.82
C PHE A 263 13.83 -27.19 5.80
N GLU A 264 14.28 -26.37 4.85
CA GLU A 264 15.22 -26.79 3.81
C GLU A 264 16.65 -26.93 4.36
N THR A 265 17.29 -28.04 4.03
CA THR A 265 18.70 -28.35 4.35
C THR A 265 19.52 -28.38 3.05
N PRO A 266 20.78 -27.88 3.02
CA PRO A 266 21.61 -27.48 4.16
C PRO A 266 21.42 -26.05 4.71
N GLN A 267 20.81 -25.11 3.97
CA GLN A 267 20.47 -23.76 4.46
C GLN A 267 19.11 -23.35 3.89
N PRO A 268 18.22 -22.68 4.66
CA PRO A 268 18.47 -22.03 5.94
C PRO A 268 18.33 -22.90 7.21
N ASN A 269 17.71 -24.09 7.16
CA ASN A 269 17.62 -25.05 8.27
C ASN A 269 17.23 -24.45 9.65
N TYR A 270 16.28 -23.52 9.68
CA TYR A 270 15.81 -22.89 10.92
C TYR A 270 14.89 -23.79 11.74
N ALA A 271 14.12 -24.65 11.07
CA ALA A 271 13.20 -25.57 11.69
C ALA A 271 13.46 -26.99 11.19
N VAL A 272 13.22 -27.98 12.03
CA VAL A 272 13.33 -29.39 11.71
C VAL A 272 11.95 -30.04 11.74
N ASP A 273 11.70 -30.91 10.77
CA ASP A 273 10.52 -31.77 10.75
C ASP A 273 10.75 -33.01 11.60
N GLY A 274 9.78 -33.34 12.44
CA GLY A 274 9.78 -34.56 13.25
C GLY A 274 9.96 -34.30 14.74
N ASP A 275 10.09 -35.40 15.48
CA ASP A 275 10.25 -35.37 16.94
C ASP A 275 11.73 -35.21 17.29
N ILE A 276 12.10 -34.06 17.84
CA ILE A 276 13.48 -33.79 18.22
C ILE A 276 13.97 -34.68 19.37
N SER A 277 13.07 -35.36 20.10
CA SER A 277 13.47 -36.28 21.18
C SER A 277 14.26 -37.49 20.67
N GLU A 278 14.13 -37.84 19.38
CA GLU A 278 14.86 -38.93 18.73
C GLU A 278 16.30 -38.54 18.33
N PHE A 279 16.65 -37.25 18.38
CA PHE A 279 17.97 -36.77 18.01
C PHE A 279 18.98 -36.93 19.15
N ASP A 280 20.26 -37.00 18.79
CA ASP A 280 21.37 -36.87 19.75
C ASP A 280 21.41 -35.47 20.36
N GLU A 281 22.04 -35.35 21.54
CA GLU A 281 22.08 -34.11 22.32
C GLU A 281 22.63 -32.91 21.51
N ALA A 282 23.65 -33.15 20.67
CA ALA A 282 24.24 -32.12 19.84
C ALA A 282 23.22 -31.58 18.81
N ARG A 283 22.54 -32.46 18.07
CA ARG A 283 21.51 -32.06 17.10
C ARG A 283 20.28 -31.43 17.75
N ARG A 284 19.89 -31.86 18.95
CA ARG A 284 18.79 -31.22 19.70
C ARG A 284 19.13 -29.77 20.06
N THR A 285 20.34 -29.56 20.57
CA THR A 285 20.82 -28.21 20.93
C THR A 285 20.93 -27.33 19.69
N GLU A 286 21.42 -27.87 18.58
CA GLU A 286 21.47 -27.18 17.29
C GLU A 286 20.06 -26.81 16.78
N ALA A 287 19.10 -27.74 16.82
CA ALA A 287 17.72 -27.47 16.41
C ALA A 287 17.06 -26.36 17.23
N ILE A 288 17.30 -26.32 18.55
CA ILE A 288 16.81 -25.25 19.43
C ILE A 288 17.48 -23.92 19.10
N TYR A 289 18.78 -23.91 18.87
CA TYR A 289 19.50 -22.70 18.47
C TYR A 289 19.00 -22.17 17.12
N ASN A 290 18.82 -23.04 16.14
CA ASN A 290 18.37 -22.68 14.80
C ASN A 290 16.95 -22.09 14.81
N ILE A 291 16.03 -22.65 15.59
CA ILE A 291 14.67 -22.08 15.68
C ILE A 291 14.67 -20.73 16.39
N GLN A 292 15.54 -20.52 17.39
CA GLN A 292 15.71 -19.20 18.01
C GLN A 292 16.22 -18.15 17.01
N GLN A 293 17.16 -18.53 16.12
CA GLN A 293 17.59 -17.65 15.03
C GLN A 293 16.45 -17.41 14.02
N GLY A 294 15.65 -18.43 13.72
CA GLY A 294 14.44 -18.31 12.92
C GLY A 294 13.44 -17.31 13.51
N ILE A 295 13.21 -17.36 14.82
CA ILE A 295 12.34 -16.41 15.53
C ILE A 295 12.87 -14.97 15.40
N ASN A 296 14.17 -14.77 15.66
CA ASN A 296 14.79 -13.44 15.52
C ASN A 296 14.63 -12.89 14.10
N ARG A 297 14.77 -13.75 13.10
CA ARG A 297 14.56 -13.39 11.70
C ARG A 297 13.11 -12.98 11.41
N LEU A 298 12.14 -13.76 11.86
CA LEU A 298 10.72 -13.43 11.70
C LEU A 298 10.40 -12.08 12.36
N LEU A 299 10.90 -11.84 13.58
CA LEU A 299 10.75 -10.54 14.26
C LEU A 299 11.34 -9.37 13.44
N LEU A 300 12.52 -9.56 12.85
CA LEU A 300 13.13 -8.55 11.99
C LEU A 300 12.37 -8.37 10.66
N GLY A 301 11.68 -9.42 10.19
CA GLY A 301 10.86 -9.42 8.97
C GLY A 301 9.58 -8.60 9.08
N ILE A 302 9.09 -8.31 10.28
CA ILE A 302 7.92 -7.44 10.49
C ILE A 302 8.18 -6.04 9.89
N ILE A 303 9.40 -5.53 10.02
CA ILE A 303 9.79 -4.20 9.57
C ILE A 303 9.61 -4.03 8.04
N PRO A 304 10.25 -4.85 7.18
CA PRO A 304 10.03 -4.74 5.73
C PRO A 304 8.60 -5.11 5.30
N CYS A 305 7.89 -5.96 6.04
CA CYS A 305 6.47 -6.20 5.79
C CYS A 305 5.63 -4.91 5.97
N VAL A 306 5.88 -4.15 7.04
CA VAL A 306 5.24 -2.83 7.27
C VAL A 306 5.62 -1.86 6.15
N LEU A 307 6.89 -1.85 5.72
CA LEU A 307 7.34 -1.03 4.61
C LEU A 307 6.57 -1.34 3.31
N ALA A 308 6.38 -2.62 2.99
CA ALA A 308 5.62 -3.05 1.83
C ALA A 308 4.15 -2.57 1.89
N VAL A 309 3.51 -2.65 3.07
CA VAL A 309 2.16 -2.12 3.30
C VAL A 309 2.13 -0.61 3.08
N CYS A 310 3.08 0.15 3.64
CA CYS A 310 3.17 1.60 3.44
C CYS A 310 3.29 1.94 1.95
N PHE A 311 4.12 1.22 1.20
CA PHE A 311 4.26 1.43 -0.25
C PHE A 311 2.95 1.19 -1.00
N ALA A 312 2.24 0.09 -0.71
CA ALA A 312 0.94 -0.19 -1.34
C ALA A 312 -0.11 0.88 -1.01
N LEU A 313 -0.14 1.37 0.23
CA LEU A 313 -1.02 2.46 0.65
C LEU A 313 -0.71 3.77 -0.11
N ILE A 314 0.55 4.12 -0.32
CA ILE A 314 0.94 5.33 -1.09
C ILE A 314 0.36 5.23 -2.50
N GLN A 315 0.53 4.08 -3.14
CA GLN A 315 0.01 3.84 -4.49
C GLN A 315 -1.51 3.93 -4.54
N LEU A 316 -2.21 3.38 -3.54
CA LEU A 316 -3.65 3.48 -3.40
C LEU A 316 -4.12 4.94 -3.27
N VAL A 317 -3.48 5.74 -2.41
CA VAL A 317 -3.85 7.16 -2.19
C VAL A 317 -3.66 8.00 -3.47
N PHE A 318 -2.57 7.81 -4.20
CA PHE A 318 -2.38 8.51 -5.49
C PHE A 318 -3.45 8.13 -6.52
N SER A 319 -3.85 6.85 -6.54
CA SER A 319 -4.93 6.38 -7.42
C SER A 319 -6.25 7.07 -7.08
N PHE A 320 -6.60 7.15 -5.80
CA PHE A 320 -7.79 7.86 -5.34
C PHE A 320 -7.75 9.35 -5.72
N ALA A 321 -6.59 10.00 -5.59
CA ALA A 321 -6.45 11.41 -5.97
C ALA A 321 -6.72 11.61 -7.47
N LEU A 322 -6.18 10.73 -8.31
CA LEU A 322 -6.38 10.78 -9.75
C LEU A 322 -7.85 10.56 -10.10
N VAL A 323 -8.47 9.55 -9.49
CA VAL A 323 -9.85 9.22 -9.83
C VAL A 323 -10.83 10.29 -9.33
N ALA A 324 -10.61 10.87 -8.16
CA ALA A 324 -11.44 11.97 -7.67
C ALA A 324 -11.50 13.10 -8.72
N ILE A 325 -10.36 13.47 -9.31
CA ILE A 325 -10.32 14.50 -10.36
C ILE A 325 -11.05 14.02 -11.62
N TRP A 326 -10.84 12.76 -12.02
CA TRP A 326 -11.44 12.22 -13.24
C TRP A 326 -12.97 12.13 -13.17
N VAL A 327 -13.53 11.73 -12.03
CA VAL A 327 -14.99 11.70 -11.80
C VAL A 327 -15.58 13.10 -11.83
N SER A 328 -14.80 14.15 -11.52
CA SER A 328 -15.28 15.53 -11.60
C SER A 328 -15.33 16.09 -13.03
N LEU A 329 -14.65 15.46 -13.99
CA LEU A 329 -14.53 15.96 -15.35
C LEU A 329 -15.88 16.10 -16.08
N PRO A 330 -16.81 15.12 -16.04
CA PRO A 330 -18.10 15.26 -16.71
C PRO A 330 -18.95 16.39 -16.14
N ILE A 331 -18.87 16.58 -14.82
CA ILE A 331 -19.54 17.69 -14.15
C ILE A 331 -18.90 19.02 -14.58
N GLY A 332 -17.57 19.10 -14.61
CA GLY A 332 -16.86 20.28 -15.10
C GLY A 332 -17.19 20.65 -16.55
N LEU A 333 -17.42 19.65 -17.41
CA LEU A 333 -17.80 19.86 -18.81
C LEU A 333 -19.20 20.45 -18.97
N LEU A 334 -20.16 20.14 -18.08
CA LEU A 334 -21.48 20.78 -18.12
C LEU A 334 -21.40 22.29 -17.94
N PHE A 335 -20.48 22.75 -17.08
CA PHE A 335 -20.36 24.17 -16.71
C PHE A 335 -19.37 24.95 -17.56
N VAL A 336 -18.67 24.29 -18.50
CA VAL A 336 -17.66 24.94 -19.33
C VAL A 336 -18.29 25.96 -20.31
N PHE A 337 -19.57 25.83 -20.61
CA PHE A 337 -20.32 26.69 -21.53
C PHE A 337 -20.70 28.05 -20.93
N PHE A 338 -20.81 28.13 -19.60
CA PHE A 338 -21.33 29.31 -18.89
C PHE A 338 -20.26 30.19 -18.24
N ASN A 339 -18.99 29.77 -18.31
CA ASN A 339 -17.87 30.51 -17.72
C ASN A 339 -17.07 31.24 -18.81
N ASP A 340 -16.67 32.48 -18.57
CA ASP A 340 -15.81 33.25 -19.48
C ASP A 340 -14.42 32.63 -19.67
N THR A 341 -13.93 31.89 -18.68
CA THR A 341 -12.67 31.14 -18.75
C THR A 341 -12.87 29.63 -18.67
N ALA A 342 -12.06 28.87 -19.41
CA ALA A 342 -12.03 27.39 -19.33
C ALA A 342 -11.27 26.93 -18.08
N GLY A 343 -11.12 27.82 -17.09
CA GLY A 343 -10.29 27.64 -15.91
C GLY A 343 -10.68 26.41 -15.11
N GLY A 344 -11.98 26.09 -15.03
CA GLY A 344 -12.45 24.88 -14.35
C GLY A 344 -11.87 23.60 -14.95
N VAL A 345 -12.17 23.34 -16.23
CA VAL A 345 -11.73 22.12 -16.92
C VAL A 345 -10.21 22.10 -17.12
N THR A 346 -9.60 23.21 -17.54
CA THR A 346 -8.13 23.30 -17.69
C THR A 346 -7.40 23.17 -16.36
N GLY A 347 -7.99 23.66 -15.26
CA GLY A 347 -7.50 23.49 -13.90
C GLY A 347 -7.49 22.02 -13.46
N MET A 348 -8.54 21.25 -13.81
CA MET A 348 -8.58 19.80 -13.56
C MET A 348 -7.45 19.07 -14.30
N PHE A 349 -7.21 19.37 -15.57
CA PHE A 349 -6.11 18.76 -16.33
C PHE A 349 -4.74 19.11 -15.74
N ARG A 350 -4.50 20.38 -15.38
CA ARG A 350 -3.28 20.79 -14.67
C ARG A 350 -3.12 20.03 -13.35
N ARG A 351 -4.22 19.79 -12.63
CA ARG A 351 -4.20 19.02 -11.39
C ARG A 351 -3.82 17.57 -11.64
N VAL A 352 -4.34 16.93 -12.68
CA VAL A 352 -3.95 15.56 -13.06
C VAL A 352 -2.46 15.47 -13.34
N VAL A 353 -1.91 16.42 -14.10
CA VAL A 353 -0.45 16.49 -14.32
C VAL A 353 0.30 16.64 -12.99
N GLY A 354 -0.20 17.47 -12.07
CA GLY A 354 0.39 17.61 -10.74
C GLY A 354 0.36 16.33 -9.90
N VAL A 355 -0.72 15.54 -9.97
CA VAL A 355 -0.80 14.22 -9.30
C VAL A 355 0.21 13.26 -9.92
N LEU A 356 0.32 13.23 -11.26
CA LEU A 356 1.29 12.39 -11.97
C LEU A 356 2.72 12.75 -11.57
N GLN A 357 3.08 14.03 -11.60
CA GLN A 357 4.40 14.52 -11.18
C GLN A 357 4.72 14.13 -9.73
N ALA A 358 3.79 14.35 -8.79
CA ALA A 358 3.99 13.97 -7.40
C ALA A 358 4.19 12.46 -7.24
N SER A 359 3.40 11.65 -7.97
CA SER A 359 3.49 10.20 -7.91
C SER A 359 4.79 9.64 -8.52
N TRP A 360 5.33 10.27 -9.56
CA TRP A 360 6.60 9.89 -10.17
C TRP A 360 7.78 10.26 -9.28
N SER A 361 7.76 11.46 -8.69
CA SER A 361 8.76 11.86 -7.70
C SER A 361 8.74 10.94 -6.48
N ALA A 362 7.56 10.55 -6.01
CA ALA A 362 7.40 9.55 -4.95
C ALA A 362 7.98 8.18 -5.36
N SER A 363 7.70 7.72 -6.59
CA SER A 363 8.21 6.44 -7.09
C SER A 363 9.73 6.44 -7.24
N LEU A 364 10.32 7.56 -7.67
CA LEU A 364 11.77 7.76 -7.71
C LEU A 364 12.40 7.62 -6.31
N LEU A 365 11.84 8.33 -5.31
CA LEU A 365 12.31 8.25 -3.92
C LEU A 365 12.22 6.83 -3.37
N MET A 366 11.11 6.13 -3.63
CA MET A 366 10.95 4.73 -3.23
C MET A 366 11.90 3.79 -3.99
N GLY A 367 12.26 4.11 -5.22
CA GLY A 367 13.29 3.41 -5.99
C GLY A 367 14.67 3.50 -5.37
N ILE A 368 15.04 4.65 -4.82
CA ILE A 368 16.31 4.83 -4.09
C ILE A 368 16.32 3.98 -2.82
N VAL A 369 15.21 3.97 -2.07
CA VAL A 369 15.06 3.10 -0.90
C VAL A 369 15.19 1.64 -1.30
N PHE A 370 14.56 1.23 -2.40
CA PHE A 370 14.64 -0.12 -2.93
C PHE A 370 16.06 -0.51 -3.36
N ALA A 371 16.79 0.41 -4.02
CA ALA A 371 18.20 0.24 -4.37
C ALA A 371 19.03 -0.08 -3.14
N ALA A 372 18.84 0.69 -2.07
CA ALA A 372 19.54 0.51 -0.81
C ALA A 372 19.17 -0.83 -0.14
N LEU A 373 17.91 -1.25 -0.22
CA LEU A 373 17.48 -2.55 0.30
C LEU A 373 18.06 -3.73 -0.49
N ILE A 374 18.13 -3.64 -1.82
CA ILE A 374 18.81 -4.66 -2.64
C ILE A 374 20.30 -4.69 -2.30
N ALA A 375 20.96 -3.54 -2.20
CA ALA A 375 22.36 -3.46 -1.81
C ALA A 375 22.61 -4.10 -0.43
N ALA A 376 21.73 -3.86 0.54
CA ALA A 376 21.80 -4.54 1.83
C ALA A 376 21.52 -6.05 1.72
N ALA A 377 20.55 -6.48 0.91
CA ALA A 377 20.30 -7.90 0.69
C ALA A 377 21.51 -8.61 0.07
N GLN A 378 22.27 -7.94 -0.81
CA GLN A 378 23.52 -8.46 -1.39
C GLN A 378 24.62 -8.68 -0.35
N THR A 379 24.60 -7.97 0.79
CA THR A 379 25.49 -8.27 1.91
C THR A 379 25.12 -9.56 2.65
N GLY A 380 23.95 -10.15 2.37
CA GLY A 380 23.45 -11.36 3.03
C GLY A 380 23.14 -11.18 4.52
N SER A 381 23.15 -9.94 5.04
CA SER A 381 22.86 -9.63 6.44
C SER A 381 21.40 -9.22 6.61
N ALA A 382 20.65 -10.01 7.38
CA ALA A 382 19.25 -9.71 7.70
C ALA A 382 19.09 -8.44 8.55
N THR A 383 20.08 -8.13 9.41
CA THR A 383 20.04 -6.97 10.30
C THR A 383 20.31 -5.66 9.56
N SER A 384 21.24 -5.64 8.60
CA SER A 384 21.48 -4.46 7.75
C SER A 384 20.24 -4.13 6.91
N TYR A 385 19.62 -5.16 6.33
CA TYR A 385 18.38 -5.04 5.57
C TYR A 385 17.22 -4.51 6.42
N ALA A 386 17.02 -5.04 7.63
CA ALA A 386 16.01 -4.56 8.56
C ALA A 386 16.29 -3.10 9.00
N GLY A 387 17.54 -2.75 9.27
CA GLY A 387 17.94 -1.39 9.63
C GLY A 387 17.64 -0.37 8.53
N LEU A 388 17.96 -0.69 7.27
CA LEU A 388 17.60 0.17 6.14
C LEU A 388 16.10 0.23 5.90
N SER A 389 15.37 -0.85 6.19
CA SER A 389 13.90 -0.86 6.10
C SER A 389 13.26 0.16 7.04
N ILE A 390 13.82 0.40 8.24
CA ILE A 390 13.35 1.47 9.14
C ILE A 390 13.48 2.85 8.46
N GLY A 391 14.62 3.14 7.83
CA GLY A 391 14.81 4.37 7.06
C GLY A 391 13.81 4.47 5.89
N GLY A 392 13.56 3.35 5.22
CA GLY A 392 12.53 3.23 4.19
C GLY A 392 11.12 3.54 4.69
N ILE A 393 10.76 3.09 5.90
CA ILE A 393 9.45 3.38 6.52
C ILE A 393 9.32 4.87 6.78
N LEU A 394 10.34 5.51 7.36
CA LEU A 394 10.32 6.96 7.64
C LEU A 394 10.16 7.77 6.35
N MET A 395 10.89 7.40 5.29
CA MET A 395 10.72 8.02 3.97
C MET A 395 9.32 7.76 3.39
N SER A 396 8.80 6.54 3.52
CA SER A 396 7.45 6.18 3.07
C SER A 396 6.38 6.98 3.78
N LEU A 397 6.49 7.20 5.09
CA LEU A 397 5.56 8.03 5.86
C LEU A 397 5.60 9.50 5.40
N TYR A 398 6.78 10.03 5.08
CA TYR A 398 6.91 11.36 4.51
C TYR A 398 6.22 11.47 3.13
N VAL A 399 6.46 10.49 2.25
CA VAL A 399 5.83 10.42 0.93
C VAL A 399 4.31 10.22 1.06
N MET A 400 3.85 9.42 2.03
CA MET A 400 2.43 9.23 2.33
C MET A 400 1.75 10.55 2.66
N LYS A 401 2.38 11.38 3.51
CA LYS A 401 1.87 12.72 3.81
C LYS A 401 1.70 13.55 2.54
N SER A 402 2.70 13.54 1.64
CA SER A 402 2.62 14.22 0.35
C SER A 402 1.49 13.68 -0.55
N ALA A 403 1.27 12.37 -0.55
CA ALA A 403 0.17 11.73 -1.28
C ALA A 403 -1.20 12.17 -0.74
N VAL A 404 -1.36 12.23 0.58
CA VAL A 404 -2.59 12.69 1.24
C VAL A 404 -2.84 14.18 0.97
N GLU A 405 -1.81 15.03 1.06
CA GLU A 405 -1.93 16.45 0.68
C GLU A 405 -2.33 16.62 -0.79
N THR A 406 -1.82 15.73 -1.65
CA THR A 406 -2.17 15.68 -3.07
C THR A 406 -3.63 15.30 -3.26
N LEU A 407 -4.15 14.34 -2.51
CA LEU A 407 -5.57 13.97 -2.50
C LEU A 407 -6.46 15.13 -2.01
N ILE A 408 -6.13 15.73 -0.86
CA ILE A 408 -6.89 16.84 -0.28
C ILE A 408 -6.95 18.02 -1.25
N THR A 409 -5.83 18.37 -1.88
CA THR A 409 -5.78 19.47 -2.86
C THR A 409 -6.59 19.15 -4.11
N SER A 410 -6.65 17.88 -4.51
CA SER A 410 -7.51 17.43 -5.61
C SER A 410 -8.99 17.59 -5.24
N MET A 411 -9.39 17.19 -4.03
CA MET A 411 -10.76 17.40 -3.53
C MET A 411 -11.13 18.90 -3.46
N LYS A 412 -10.22 19.75 -2.97
CA LYS A 412 -10.44 21.21 -2.94
C LYS A 412 -10.63 21.78 -4.35
N THR A 413 -9.88 21.27 -5.33
CA THR A 413 -10.00 21.69 -6.74
C THR A 413 -11.39 21.34 -7.29
N ILE A 414 -11.90 20.14 -6.97
CA ILE A 414 -13.26 19.72 -7.32
C ILE A 414 -14.27 20.68 -6.70
N SER A 415 -14.19 20.93 -5.39
CA SER A 415 -15.10 21.85 -4.71
C SER A 415 -15.05 23.28 -5.27
N ALA A 416 -13.86 23.78 -5.61
CA ALA A 416 -13.70 25.09 -6.22
C ALA A 416 -14.32 25.14 -7.63
N SER A 417 -14.13 24.08 -8.43
CA SER A 417 -14.72 23.99 -9.78
C SER A 417 -16.25 23.95 -9.73
N LEU A 418 -16.83 23.22 -8.76
CA LEU A 418 -18.28 23.16 -8.54
C LEU A 418 -18.85 24.46 -7.96
N GLY A 419 -18.09 25.14 -7.09
CA GLY A 419 -18.47 26.45 -6.55
C GLY A 419 -18.50 27.54 -7.62
N ALA A 420 -17.48 27.59 -8.48
CA ALA A 420 -17.45 28.49 -9.64
C ALA A 420 -18.60 28.22 -10.61
N ALA A 421 -18.92 26.95 -10.83
CA ALA A 421 -20.01 26.51 -11.70
C ALA A 421 -21.42 26.91 -11.20
N SER A 422 -21.65 26.89 -9.89
CA SER A 422 -22.97 27.16 -9.30
C SER A 422 -23.25 28.64 -9.01
N GLY A 423 -22.29 29.54 -9.24
CA GLY A 423 -22.40 30.95 -8.87
C GLY A 423 -22.45 31.20 -7.35
N LEU A 424 -22.45 30.14 -6.55
CA LEU A 424 -22.36 30.17 -5.10
C LEU A 424 -20.89 30.42 -4.73
N SER A 425 -20.49 31.69 -4.79
CA SER A 425 -19.21 32.20 -4.28
C SER A 425 -19.18 32.13 -2.74
N GLY A 426 -19.24 30.91 -2.20
CA GLY A 426 -19.28 30.62 -0.77
C GLY A 426 -18.72 29.22 -0.51
N GLY A 427 -17.45 29.01 -0.87
CA GLY A 427 -16.76 27.70 -0.91
C GLY A 427 -16.45 27.05 0.45
N GLY A 428 -17.42 26.91 1.35
CA GLY A 428 -17.20 26.43 2.72
C GLY A 428 -17.75 25.05 3.08
N THR A 429 -18.82 24.58 2.45
CA THR A 429 -19.69 23.57 3.10
C THR A 429 -19.32 22.12 2.77
N PHE A 430 -18.97 21.81 1.52
CA PHE A 430 -18.66 20.42 1.11
C PHE A 430 -17.29 19.96 1.63
N THR A 431 -16.30 20.87 1.62
CA THR A 431 -14.92 20.59 2.04
C THR A 431 -14.82 20.32 3.55
N LYS A 432 -15.62 20.99 4.39
CA LYS A 432 -15.59 20.79 5.85
C LYS A 432 -16.11 19.41 6.27
N ALA A 433 -17.11 18.86 5.57
CA ALA A 433 -17.65 17.54 5.87
C ALA A 433 -16.70 16.40 5.43
N ALA A 434 -16.13 16.47 4.22
CA ALA A 434 -15.24 15.42 3.70
C ALA A 434 -13.82 15.48 4.29
N VAL A 435 -13.27 16.68 4.52
CA VAL A 435 -11.90 16.85 5.05
C VAL A 435 -11.87 16.76 6.58
N GLY A 436 -12.93 17.19 7.26
CA GLY A 436 -13.04 17.08 8.73
C GLY A 436 -13.02 15.64 9.23
N GLY A 437 -13.63 14.71 8.49
CA GLY A 437 -13.62 13.28 8.83
C GLY A 437 -12.27 12.58 8.57
N LEU A 438 -11.55 12.98 7.52
CA LEU A 438 -10.28 12.35 7.12
C LEU A 438 -9.07 12.83 7.94
N VAL A 439 -9.04 14.10 8.34
CA VAL A 439 -7.94 14.65 9.17
C VAL A 439 -8.13 14.31 10.65
N GLY A 440 -9.38 14.15 11.10
CA GLY A 440 -9.68 13.72 12.48
C GLY A 440 -9.36 12.25 12.79
N GLY A 441 -9.18 11.40 11.78
CA GLY A 441 -8.83 9.98 11.94
C GLY A 441 -7.34 9.65 11.80
N ALA A 442 -6.50 10.64 11.49
CA ALA A 442 -5.06 10.48 11.26
C ALA A 442 -4.19 11.26 12.26
N ALA A 443 -4.79 11.77 13.34
CA ALA A 443 -4.13 12.54 14.40
C ALA A 443 -4.14 11.78 15.73
#